data_AF-A0A958BE38-F1
#
_entry.id   AF-A0A958BE38-F1
#
_cell.length_a   1.000
_cell.length_b   1.000
_cell.length_c   1.000
_cell.angle_alpha   90.00
_cell.angle_beta   90.00
_cell.angle_gamma   90.00
#
_symmetry.space_group_name_H-M   'P 1'
#
loop_
_entity.id
_entity.type
_entity.pdbx_description
1 polymer ?
#
loop_
_entity_poly.entity_id
_entity_poly.type
_entity_poly.pdbx_seq_one_letter_code
_entity_poly.pdbx_strand_id
1 'polypeptide(L)'
;MTTDSPDRGRPIDARRLAALIARLTDPSVSLAEAEALIAELDGRELELALPLFARLREAEDPAELRVVSQLLARWAGRPVARALVPALQTLLREPEVADLNRMLAAGLLERLGEPVDYPEVLGHMRDLGAVSRGAARQALDALRGPASLTVLLDELAGMPLDRVLAFIDDLRTLGDRRAAWILGPLSHAANPDVAVSAVAAIETLGLVESDPSLARIALHHADPDLRRQARLAR
;
A
#
# COMPACT_ATOMS: atom_id res chain seq x y z
N MET A 1 27.96 -18.15 25.91
CA MET A 1 28.65 -17.03 25.24
C MET A 1 27.58 -16.04 24.82
N THR A 2 27.30 -15.08 25.69
CA THR A 2 26.35 -13.99 25.49
C THR A 2 27.06 -12.88 24.73
N THR A 3 26.70 -12.67 23.46
CA THR A 3 27.02 -11.43 22.74
C THR A 3 26.10 -10.34 23.27
N ASP A 4 26.57 -9.68 24.32
CA ASP A 4 25.96 -8.46 24.84
C ASP A 4 26.23 -7.34 23.82
N SER A 5 25.17 -6.91 23.13
CA SER A 5 25.27 -5.89 22.08
C SER A 5 25.35 -4.52 22.75
N PRO A 6 26.45 -3.76 22.61
CA PRO A 6 26.82 -2.66 23.51
C PRO A 6 25.99 -1.38 23.36
N ASP A 7 24.88 -1.38 22.60
CA ASP A 7 24.15 -0.16 22.23
C ASP A 7 22.69 -0.08 22.74
N ARG A 8 22.27 -1.04 23.59
CA ARG A 8 20.88 -1.06 24.12
C ARG A 8 20.56 0.04 25.14
N GLY A 9 21.52 0.87 25.51
CA GLY A 9 21.38 1.88 26.58
C GLY A 9 21.32 3.34 26.14
N ARG A 10 21.55 3.68 24.85
CA ARG A 10 21.49 5.08 24.37
C ARG A 10 20.08 5.44 23.89
N PRO A 11 19.52 6.60 24.25
CA PRO A 11 18.25 7.09 23.69
C PRO A 11 18.31 7.14 22.16
N ILE A 12 17.23 6.79 21.48
CA ILE A 12 17.15 6.95 20.02
C ILE A 12 16.73 8.40 19.78
N ASP A 13 17.70 9.24 19.42
CA ASP A 13 17.40 10.62 19.05
C ASP A 13 16.63 10.71 17.71
N ALA A 14 16.08 11.89 17.43
CA ALA A 14 15.29 12.12 16.23
C ALA A 14 16.06 11.87 14.93
N ARG A 15 17.39 12.05 14.95
CA ARG A 15 18.24 11.83 13.76
C ARG A 15 18.45 10.34 13.52
N ARG A 16 18.67 9.55 14.57
CA ARG A 16 18.77 8.10 14.49
C ARG A 16 17.44 7.50 14.05
N LEU A 17 16.32 7.94 14.63
CA LEU A 17 14.98 7.50 14.21
C LEU A 17 14.73 7.79 12.72
N ALA A 18 15.06 9.00 12.25
CA ALA A 18 14.93 9.35 10.84
C ALA A 18 15.79 8.45 9.94
N ALA A 19 17.02 8.14 10.34
CA ALA A 19 17.90 7.24 9.59
C ALA A 19 17.38 5.80 9.56
N LEU A 20 16.82 5.30 10.66
CA LEU A 20 16.19 3.98 10.73
C LEU A 20 14.99 3.89 9.79
N ILE A 21 14.10 4.89 9.82
CA ILE A 21 12.94 4.97 8.93
C ILE A 21 13.42 5.02 7.46
N ALA A 22 14.37 5.91 7.14
CA ALA A 22 14.90 6.03 5.78
C ALA A 22 15.57 4.74 5.27
N ARG A 23 16.18 3.95 6.18
CA ARG A 23 16.70 2.64 5.79
C ARG A 23 15.56 1.64 5.58
N LEU A 24 14.57 1.61 6.46
CA LEU A 24 13.40 0.74 6.33
C LEU A 24 12.53 1.03 5.10
N THR A 25 12.58 2.24 4.55
CA THR A 25 11.89 2.57 3.29
C THR A 25 12.66 2.12 2.04
N ASP A 26 13.95 1.79 2.17
CA ASP A 26 14.80 1.41 1.05
C ASP A 26 14.42 0.01 0.51
N PRO A 27 14.05 -0.11 -0.77
CA PRO A 27 13.63 -1.37 -1.36
C PRO A 27 14.74 -2.43 -1.44
N SER A 28 16.01 -2.05 -1.23
CA SER A 28 17.17 -2.95 -1.20
C SER A 28 17.41 -3.61 0.16
N VAL A 29 16.72 -3.17 1.22
CA VAL A 29 16.85 -3.78 2.54
C VAL A 29 16.42 -5.24 2.51
N SER A 30 17.31 -6.11 2.99
CA SER A 30 16.98 -7.53 3.17
C SER A 30 16.03 -7.73 4.35
N LEU A 31 15.27 -8.83 4.34
CA LEU A 31 14.38 -9.17 5.46
C LEU A 31 15.13 -9.23 6.80
N ALA A 32 16.30 -9.88 6.83
CA ALA A 32 17.11 -10.00 8.04
C ALA A 32 17.60 -8.64 8.55
N GLU A 33 17.94 -7.72 7.65
CA GLU A 33 18.32 -6.36 8.01
C GLU A 33 17.12 -5.57 8.54
N ALA A 34 15.95 -5.67 7.88
CA ALA A 34 14.71 -5.04 8.38
C ALA A 34 14.35 -5.54 9.78
N GLU A 35 14.44 -6.85 10.02
CA GLU A 35 14.21 -7.45 11.33
C GLU A 35 15.18 -6.90 12.40
N ALA A 36 16.46 -6.76 12.06
CA ALA A 36 17.46 -6.20 12.97
C ALA A 36 17.19 -4.71 13.28
N LEU A 37 16.83 -3.91 12.28
CA LEU A 37 16.47 -2.50 12.44
C LEU A 37 15.21 -2.33 13.29
N ILE A 38 14.19 -3.18 13.08
CA ILE A 38 12.96 -3.18 13.88
C ILE A 38 13.26 -3.61 15.32
N ALA A 39 14.11 -4.61 15.52
CA ALA A 39 14.51 -5.07 16.85
C ALA A 39 15.25 -3.99 17.66
N GLU A 40 15.90 -3.01 17.01
CA GLU A 40 16.49 -1.85 17.68
C GLU A 40 15.43 -0.94 18.33
N LEU A 41 14.21 -0.94 17.79
CA LEU A 41 13.09 -0.13 18.26
C LEU A 41 12.28 -0.81 19.37
N ASP A 42 12.35 -2.14 19.45
CA ASP A 42 11.61 -2.92 20.44
C ASP A 42 12.06 -2.57 21.88
N GLY A 43 11.10 -2.39 22.78
CA GLY A 43 11.33 -1.98 24.17
C GLY A 43 11.46 -0.47 24.39
N ARG A 44 11.37 0.33 23.33
CA ARG A 44 11.48 1.81 23.38
C ARG A 44 10.17 2.50 23.00
N GLU A 45 9.04 1.82 23.14
CA GLU A 45 7.78 2.28 22.56
C GLU A 45 7.31 3.59 23.21
N LEU A 46 7.53 3.76 24.52
CA LEU A 46 7.19 4.99 25.24
C LEU A 46 7.99 6.21 24.75
N GLU A 47 9.26 6.02 24.40
CA GLU A 47 10.14 7.08 23.88
C GLU A 47 9.74 7.46 22.44
N LEU A 48 9.35 6.47 21.64
CA LEU A 48 9.20 6.60 20.20
C LEU A 48 7.76 6.86 19.73
N ALA A 49 6.75 6.64 20.57
CA ALA A 49 5.34 6.80 20.20
C ALA A 49 5.00 8.21 19.69
N LEU A 50 5.42 9.25 20.41
CA LEU A 50 5.16 10.65 20.00
C LEU A 50 5.97 11.05 18.75
N PRO A 51 7.28 10.77 18.65
CA PRO A 51 8.03 11.00 17.41
C PRO A 51 7.41 10.31 16.19
N LEU A 52 7.00 9.05 16.31
CA LEU A 52 6.37 8.31 15.22
C LEU A 52 4.97 8.87 14.89
N PHE A 53 4.18 9.25 15.89
CA PHE A 53 2.91 9.92 15.66
C PHE A 53 3.08 11.26 14.91
N ALA A 54 4.08 12.06 15.28
CA ALA A 54 4.39 13.31 14.57
C ALA A 54 4.73 13.03 13.09
N ARG A 55 5.53 11.99 12.81
CA ARG A 55 5.81 11.56 11.44
C ARG A 55 4.58 11.05 10.70
N LEU A 56 3.69 10.32 11.38
CA LEU A 56 2.41 9.90 10.79
C LEU A 56 1.60 11.12 10.32
N ARG A 57 1.61 12.20 11.09
CA ARG A 57 0.89 13.43 10.74
C ARG A 57 1.55 14.21 9.60
N GLU A 58 2.89 14.27 9.58
CA GLU A 58 3.65 15.23 8.78
C GLU A 58 4.32 14.63 7.53
N ALA A 59 4.49 13.31 7.45
CA ALA A 59 5.20 12.70 6.34
C ALA A 59 4.45 12.88 5.02
N GLU A 60 5.17 13.38 4.01
CA GLU A 60 4.69 13.52 2.63
C GLU A 60 5.03 12.29 1.78
N ASP A 61 6.11 11.58 2.12
CA ASP A 61 6.52 10.36 1.42
C ASP A 61 5.62 9.17 1.84
N PRO A 62 4.88 8.56 0.89
CA PRO A 62 4.06 7.39 1.17
C PRO A 62 4.87 6.19 1.68
N ALA A 63 6.16 6.04 1.34
CA ALA A 63 6.98 4.94 1.86
C ALA A 63 7.28 5.14 3.35
N GLU A 64 7.77 6.32 3.75
CA GLU A 64 7.97 6.68 5.17
C GLU A 64 6.68 6.49 5.98
N LEU A 65 5.57 7.04 5.49
CA LEU A 65 4.30 7.01 6.20
C LEU A 65 3.82 5.56 6.46
N ARG A 66 4.05 4.65 5.52
CA ARG A 66 3.74 3.22 5.69
C ARG A 66 4.64 2.56 6.72
N VAL A 67 5.95 2.80 6.67
CA VAL A 67 6.88 2.28 7.69
C VAL A 67 6.46 2.76 9.07
N VAL A 68 6.19 4.05 9.23
CA VAL A 68 5.72 4.66 10.48
C VAL A 68 4.41 4.02 10.95
N SER A 69 3.42 3.89 10.06
CA SER A 69 2.15 3.23 10.37
C SER A 69 2.34 1.77 10.80
N GLN A 70 3.20 1.01 10.12
CA GLN A 70 3.49 -0.37 10.48
C GLN A 70 4.19 -0.48 11.83
N LEU A 71 5.16 0.40 12.11
CA LEU A 71 5.84 0.45 13.41
C LEU A 71 4.86 0.75 14.55
N LEU A 72 3.97 1.74 14.37
CA LEU A 72 2.90 2.04 15.33
C LEU A 72 1.92 0.87 15.49
N ALA A 73 1.52 0.24 14.38
CA ALA A 73 0.58 -0.88 14.39
C ALA A 73 1.13 -2.12 15.12
N ARG A 74 2.46 -2.33 15.08
CA ARG A 74 3.11 -3.40 15.85
C ARG A 74 2.91 -3.24 17.36
N TRP A 75 2.65 -2.03 17.83
CA TRP A 75 2.40 -1.75 19.24
C TRP A 75 0.92 -1.76 19.60
N ALA A 76 0.01 -2.13 18.70
CA ALA A 76 -1.43 -2.03 18.93
C ALA A 76 -1.92 -2.78 20.19
N GLY A 77 -1.25 -3.85 20.59
CA GLY A 77 -1.53 -4.58 21.83
C GLY A 77 -0.92 -3.99 23.12
N ARG A 78 -0.17 -2.89 23.03
CA ARG A 78 0.58 -2.30 24.16
C ARG A 78 -0.13 -1.07 24.73
N PRO A 79 0.04 -0.78 26.04
CA PRO A 79 -0.59 0.39 26.67
C PRO A 79 -0.24 1.72 26.00
N VAL A 80 0.99 1.86 25.52
CA VAL A 80 1.46 3.06 24.81
C VAL A 80 0.64 3.37 23.55
N ALA A 81 0.19 2.35 22.82
CA ALA A 81 -0.59 2.57 21.61
C ALA A 81 -2.03 3.00 21.94
N ARG A 82 -2.59 2.53 23.06
CA ARG A 82 -3.86 3.04 23.59
C ARG A 82 -3.78 4.53 23.96
N ALA A 83 -2.63 4.99 24.46
CA ALA A 83 -2.43 6.41 24.75
C ALA A 83 -2.44 7.31 23.49
N LEU A 84 -2.22 6.74 22.29
CA LEU A 84 -2.28 7.48 21.02
C LEU A 84 -3.71 7.63 20.47
N VAL A 85 -4.71 6.91 21.01
CA VAL A 85 -6.09 6.92 20.48
C VAL A 85 -6.68 8.33 20.37
N PRO A 86 -6.64 9.19 21.41
CA PRO A 86 -7.20 10.54 21.30
C PRO A 86 -6.50 11.40 20.24
N ALA A 87 -5.18 11.23 20.10
CA ALA A 87 -4.39 11.95 19.12
C ALA A 87 -4.72 11.50 17.68
N LEU A 88 -4.86 10.20 17.46
CA LEU A 88 -5.30 9.63 16.19
C LEU A 88 -6.72 10.08 15.81
N GLN A 89 -7.66 10.08 16.77
CA GLN A 89 -9.02 10.58 16.55
C GLN A 89 -9.07 12.07 16.21
N THR A 90 -8.14 12.86 16.77
CA THR A 90 -8.01 14.28 16.45
C THR A 90 -7.47 14.47 15.03
N LEU A 91 -6.41 13.75 14.67
CA LEU A 91 -5.79 13.75 13.35
C LEU A 91 -6.81 13.48 12.23
N LEU A 92 -7.80 12.60 12.47
CA LEU A 92 -8.85 12.32 11.49
C LEU A 92 -9.65 13.55 11.05
N ARG A 93 -9.77 14.57 11.90
CA ARG A 93 -10.57 15.78 11.65
C ARG A 93 -9.71 16.99 11.30
N GLU A 94 -8.39 16.88 11.39
CA GLU A 94 -7.49 17.99 11.11
C GLU A 94 -7.52 18.34 9.62
N PRO A 95 -7.81 19.60 9.25
CA PRO A 95 -7.99 19.99 7.87
C PRO A 95 -6.68 19.90 7.08
N GLU A 96 -5.54 20.15 7.71
CA GLU A 96 -4.21 20.20 7.07
C GLU A 96 -3.58 18.83 6.84
N VAL A 97 -4.13 17.78 7.44
CA VAL A 97 -3.57 16.43 7.31
C VAL A 97 -3.89 15.87 5.93
N ALA A 98 -2.87 15.34 5.27
CA ALA A 98 -3.00 14.69 3.98
C ALA A 98 -3.92 13.46 4.06
N ASP A 99 -4.66 13.20 2.99
CA ASP A 99 -5.70 12.17 2.97
C ASP A 99 -5.16 10.77 3.22
N LEU A 100 -3.95 10.46 2.75
CA LEU A 100 -3.30 9.17 3.01
C LEU A 100 -2.95 9.01 4.50
N ASN A 101 -2.45 10.07 5.14
CA ASN A 101 -2.10 10.10 6.56
C ASN A 101 -3.36 9.88 7.41
N ARG A 102 -4.46 10.55 7.03
CA ARG A 102 -5.79 10.37 7.63
C ARG A 102 -6.25 8.92 7.51
N MET A 103 -6.15 8.31 6.33
CA MET A 103 -6.55 6.92 6.11
C MET A 103 -5.70 5.91 6.88
N LEU A 104 -4.39 6.14 6.99
CA LEU A 104 -3.52 5.27 7.80
C LEU A 104 -3.77 5.43 9.30
N ALA A 105 -4.11 6.63 9.77
CA ALA A 105 -4.55 6.84 11.15
C ALA A 105 -5.88 6.13 11.45
N ALA A 106 -6.82 6.14 10.50
CA ALA A 106 -8.07 5.38 10.61
C ALA A 106 -7.78 3.87 10.73
N GLY A 107 -6.96 3.31 9.84
CA GLY A 107 -6.56 1.90 9.93
C GLY A 107 -5.82 1.55 11.23
N LEU A 108 -5.03 2.47 11.78
CA LEU A 108 -4.40 2.29 13.08
C LEU A 108 -5.43 2.22 14.22
N LEU A 109 -6.44 3.10 14.22
CA LEU A 109 -7.54 3.05 15.19
C LEU A 109 -8.29 1.72 15.14
N GLU A 110 -8.60 1.21 13.95
CA GLU A 110 -9.23 -0.11 13.80
C GLU A 110 -8.37 -1.24 14.38
N ARG A 111 -7.05 -1.21 14.15
CA ARG A 111 -6.12 -2.20 14.73
C ARG A 111 -6.01 -2.09 16.24
N LEU A 112 -6.27 -0.91 16.79
CA LEU A 112 -6.44 -0.70 18.22
C LEU A 112 -7.84 -1.13 18.71
N GLY A 113 -8.74 -1.57 17.83
CA GLY A 113 -10.11 -1.94 18.18
C GLY A 113 -11.00 -0.74 18.48
N GLU A 114 -10.62 0.44 18.03
CA GLU A 114 -11.44 1.65 18.10
C GLU A 114 -12.31 1.74 16.84
N PRO A 115 -13.63 2.00 16.96
CA PRO A 115 -14.48 2.19 15.80
C PRO A 115 -14.12 3.47 15.05
N VAL A 116 -14.19 3.42 13.72
CA VAL A 116 -13.96 4.58 12.84
C VAL A 116 -15.23 4.93 12.08
N ASP A 117 -15.64 6.20 12.14
CA ASP A 117 -16.71 6.74 11.31
C ASP A 117 -16.15 7.10 9.92
N TYR A 118 -16.18 6.13 9.01
CA TYR A 118 -15.71 6.34 7.64
C TYR A 118 -16.48 7.44 6.88
N PRO A 119 -17.81 7.55 6.97
CA PRO A 119 -18.52 8.69 6.41
C PRO A 119 -17.97 10.06 6.86
N GLU A 120 -17.70 10.24 8.16
CA GLU A 120 -17.08 11.46 8.69
C GLU A 120 -15.67 11.65 8.12
N VAL A 121 -14.82 10.62 8.18
CA VAL A 121 -13.44 10.67 7.67
C VAL A 121 -13.39 11.04 6.20
N LEU A 122 -14.22 10.39 5.38
CA LEU A 122 -14.32 10.65 3.94
C LEU A 122 -14.82 12.08 3.66
N GLY A 123 -15.71 12.61 4.50
CA GLY A 123 -16.16 14.00 4.43
C GLY A 123 -15.04 15.04 4.66
N HIS A 124 -13.94 14.63 5.29
CA HIS A 124 -12.74 15.47 5.50
C HIS A 124 -11.64 15.24 4.46
N MET A 125 -11.82 14.32 3.51
CA MET A 125 -10.82 14.05 2.48
C MET A 125 -10.91 15.05 1.33
N ARG A 126 -9.75 15.42 0.78
CA ARG A 126 -9.63 16.38 -0.33
C ARG A 126 -9.65 15.68 -1.70
N ASP A 127 -8.95 14.56 -1.82
CA ASP A 127 -8.84 13.71 -3.01
C ASP A 127 -8.75 12.23 -2.61
N LEU A 128 -9.92 11.58 -2.50
CA LEU A 128 -10.01 10.13 -2.28
C LEU A 128 -9.31 9.33 -3.41
N GLY A 129 -9.35 9.85 -4.64
CA GLY A 129 -8.67 9.24 -5.77
C GLY A 129 -7.16 9.24 -5.62
N ALA A 130 -6.55 10.27 -5.01
CA ALA A 130 -5.12 10.29 -4.74
C ALA A 130 -4.68 9.18 -3.79
N VAL A 131 -5.50 8.87 -2.77
CA VAL A 131 -5.23 7.76 -1.85
C VAL A 131 -5.29 6.43 -2.59
N SER A 132 -6.32 6.22 -3.41
CA SER A 132 -6.50 4.99 -4.19
C SER A 132 -5.35 4.79 -5.20
N ARG A 133 -4.99 5.84 -5.94
CA ARG A 133 -3.82 5.84 -6.83
C ARG A 133 -2.51 5.59 -6.09
N GLY A 134 -2.37 6.09 -4.86
CA GLY A 134 -1.23 5.80 -3.99
C GLY A 134 -1.10 4.31 -3.68
N ALA A 135 -2.22 3.63 -3.40
CA ALA A 135 -2.24 2.18 -3.18
C ALA A 135 -1.87 1.40 -4.46
N ALA A 136 -2.36 1.83 -5.62
CA ALA A 136 -1.98 1.23 -6.90
C ALA A 136 -0.48 1.41 -7.21
N ARG A 137 0.11 2.58 -6.95
CA ARG A 137 1.56 2.80 -7.08
C ARG A 137 2.34 1.88 -6.14
N GLN A 138 1.87 1.75 -4.91
CA GLN A 138 2.46 0.83 -3.95
C GLN A 138 2.46 -0.61 -4.43
N ALA A 139 1.36 -1.09 -5.00
CA ALA A 139 1.29 -2.45 -5.53
C ALA A 139 2.37 -2.66 -6.58
N LEU A 140 2.57 -1.71 -7.49
CA LEU A 140 3.65 -1.74 -8.49
C LEU A 140 5.04 -1.75 -7.84
N ASP A 141 5.26 -0.90 -6.83
CA ASP A 141 6.56 -0.80 -6.16
C ASP A 141 6.86 -2.02 -5.28
N ALA A 142 5.85 -2.79 -4.87
CA ALA A 142 6.00 -4.04 -4.12
C ALA A 142 6.29 -5.25 -5.02
N LEU A 143 6.11 -5.13 -6.34
CA LEU A 143 6.44 -6.21 -7.27
C LEU A 143 7.96 -6.40 -7.36
N ARG A 144 8.42 -7.54 -6.86
CA ARG A 144 9.82 -7.98 -6.86
C ARG A 144 10.06 -9.24 -7.69
N GLY A 145 8.98 -9.83 -8.23
CA GLY A 145 9.03 -10.99 -9.10
C GLY A 145 7.68 -11.73 -9.17
N PRO A 146 7.66 -12.94 -9.78
CA PRO A 146 6.44 -13.72 -9.97
C PRO A 146 5.70 -14.07 -8.67
N ALA A 147 6.44 -14.31 -7.58
CA ALA A 147 5.84 -14.64 -6.28
C ALA A 147 5.01 -13.47 -5.70
N SER A 148 5.56 -12.25 -5.70
CA SER A 148 4.82 -11.05 -5.24
C SER A 148 3.61 -10.74 -6.11
N LEU A 149 3.69 -11.04 -7.42
CA LEU A 149 2.55 -10.90 -8.31
C LEU A 149 1.43 -11.90 -7.97
N THR A 150 1.80 -13.15 -7.66
CA THR A 150 0.82 -14.19 -7.29
C THR A 150 0.07 -13.79 -6.02
N VAL A 151 0.79 -13.33 -4.99
CA VAL A 151 0.17 -12.85 -3.74
C VAL A 151 -0.79 -11.69 -4.01
N LEU A 152 -0.39 -10.71 -4.83
CA LEU A 152 -1.26 -9.59 -5.17
C LEU A 152 -2.52 -10.05 -5.93
N LEU A 153 -2.40 -10.99 -6.88
CA LEU A 153 -3.55 -11.50 -7.62
C LEU A 153 -4.51 -12.28 -6.72
N ASP A 154 -3.99 -13.05 -5.77
CA ASP A 154 -4.80 -13.75 -4.77
C ASP A 154 -5.54 -12.76 -3.86
N GLU A 155 -4.88 -11.66 -3.44
CA GLU A 155 -5.51 -10.58 -2.69
C GLU A 155 -6.64 -9.92 -3.49
N LEU A 156 -6.38 -9.58 -4.76
CA LEU A 156 -7.38 -8.99 -5.66
C LEU A 156 -8.58 -9.93 -5.88
N ALA A 157 -8.36 -11.24 -5.96
CA ALA A 157 -9.43 -12.22 -6.11
C ALA A 157 -10.37 -12.28 -4.89
N GLY A 158 -9.88 -11.91 -3.70
CA GLY A 158 -10.67 -11.80 -2.47
C GLY A 158 -11.41 -10.47 -2.32
N MET A 159 -11.18 -9.48 -3.21
CA MET A 159 -11.79 -8.16 -3.11
C MET A 159 -13.19 -8.11 -3.75
N PRO A 160 -14.07 -7.21 -3.28
CA PRO A 160 -15.29 -6.86 -3.99
C PRO A 160 -14.99 -6.37 -5.42
N LEU A 161 -15.83 -6.76 -6.38
CA LEU A 161 -15.65 -6.44 -7.81
C LEU A 161 -15.39 -4.94 -8.05
N ASP A 162 -16.18 -4.06 -7.44
CA ASP A 162 -16.05 -2.61 -7.60
C ASP A 162 -14.66 -2.10 -7.18
N ARG A 163 -14.03 -2.73 -6.18
CA ARG A 163 -12.67 -2.36 -5.75
C ARG A 163 -11.61 -2.83 -6.73
N VAL A 164 -11.79 -4.02 -7.33
CA VAL A 164 -10.88 -4.52 -8.37
C VAL A 164 -10.95 -3.61 -9.60
N LEU A 165 -12.16 -3.23 -10.01
CA LEU A 165 -12.36 -2.31 -11.14
C LEU A 165 -11.76 -0.92 -10.86
N ALA A 166 -11.97 -0.38 -9.66
CA ALA A 166 -11.35 0.88 -9.25
C ALA A 166 -9.82 0.80 -9.26
N PHE A 167 -9.24 -0.30 -8.78
CA PHE A 167 -7.79 -0.53 -8.80
C PHE A 167 -7.23 -0.61 -10.23
N ILE A 168 -7.94 -1.26 -11.16
CA ILE A 168 -7.57 -1.26 -12.59
C ILE A 168 -7.58 0.17 -13.14
N ASP A 169 -8.60 0.97 -12.79
CA ASP A 169 -8.71 2.34 -13.23
C ASP A 169 -7.61 3.25 -12.65
N ASP A 170 -7.22 3.01 -11.40
CA ASP A 170 -6.08 3.66 -10.78
C ASP A 170 -4.77 3.32 -11.50
N LEU A 171 -4.52 2.04 -11.81
CA LEU A 171 -3.35 1.62 -12.59
C LEU A 171 -3.31 2.29 -13.96
N ARG A 172 -4.46 2.38 -14.64
CA ARG A 172 -4.60 3.10 -15.92
C ARG A 172 -4.26 4.59 -15.75
N THR A 173 -4.80 5.23 -14.71
CA THR A 173 -4.61 6.66 -14.45
C THR A 173 -3.16 7.00 -14.04
N LEU A 174 -2.46 6.09 -13.38
CA LEU A 174 -1.06 6.26 -12.99
C LEU A 174 -0.09 6.35 -14.19
N GLY A 175 -0.48 5.84 -15.36
CA GLY A 175 0.34 5.90 -16.58
C GLY A 175 1.63 5.07 -16.53
N ASP A 176 1.80 4.20 -15.53
CA ASP A 176 3.03 3.43 -15.33
C ASP A 176 3.03 2.17 -16.20
N ARG A 177 4.03 2.02 -17.08
CA ARG A 177 4.13 0.84 -17.96
C ARG A 177 4.31 -0.47 -17.19
N ARG A 178 4.80 -0.44 -15.94
CA ARG A 178 4.87 -1.62 -15.06
C ARG A 178 3.50 -2.20 -14.75
N ALA A 179 2.41 -1.44 -14.94
CA ALA A 179 1.05 -1.92 -14.78
C ALA A 179 0.73 -3.15 -15.67
N ALA A 180 1.41 -3.33 -16.80
CA ALA A 180 1.29 -4.54 -17.62
C ALA A 180 1.48 -5.84 -16.82
N TRP A 181 2.35 -5.84 -15.80
CA TRP A 181 2.61 -7.02 -14.98
C TRP A 181 1.36 -7.49 -14.22
N ILE A 182 0.47 -6.57 -13.87
CA ILE A 182 -0.79 -6.86 -13.16
C ILE A 182 -1.95 -6.99 -14.16
N LEU A 183 -2.04 -6.05 -15.11
CA LEU A 183 -3.13 -6.00 -16.09
C LEU A 183 -3.13 -7.21 -17.03
N GLY A 184 -1.97 -7.72 -17.45
CA GLY A 184 -1.86 -8.89 -18.31
C GLY A 184 -2.53 -10.15 -17.72
N PRO A 185 -2.22 -10.54 -16.48
CA PRO A 185 -2.97 -11.60 -15.80
C PRO A 185 -4.46 -11.29 -15.62
N LEU A 186 -4.82 -10.06 -15.21
CA LEU A 186 -6.23 -9.67 -15.01
C LEU A 186 -7.06 -9.68 -16.31
N SER A 187 -6.43 -9.46 -17.46
CA SER A 187 -7.08 -9.57 -18.77
C SER A 187 -7.53 -11.00 -19.12
N HIS A 188 -7.08 -12.01 -18.36
CA HIS A 188 -7.56 -13.40 -18.41
C HIS A 188 -8.44 -13.79 -17.21
N ALA A 189 -8.89 -12.81 -16.42
CA ALA A 189 -9.76 -13.09 -15.27
C ALA A 189 -11.04 -13.80 -15.71
N ALA A 190 -11.50 -14.74 -14.89
CA ALA A 190 -12.75 -15.46 -15.15
C ALA A 190 -13.98 -14.53 -15.15
N ASN A 191 -13.90 -13.41 -14.43
CA ASN A 191 -14.92 -12.37 -14.46
C ASN A 191 -14.71 -11.49 -15.73
N PRO A 192 -15.70 -11.41 -16.63
CA PRO A 192 -15.56 -10.68 -17.88
C PRO A 192 -15.39 -9.17 -17.68
N ASP A 193 -16.01 -8.56 -16.67
CA ASP A 193 -15.88 -7.11 -16.42
C ASP A 193 -14.43 -6.75 -16.05
N VAL A 194 -13.80 -7.56 -15.21
CA VAL A 194 -12.38 -7.41 -14.84
C VAL A 194 -11.49 -7.55 -16.06
N ALA A 195 -11.72 -8.57 -16.88
CA ALA A 195 -10.94 -8.81 -18.08
C ALA A 195 -11.10 -7.68 -19.10
N VAL A 196 -12.33 -7.19 -19.33
CA VAL A 196 -12.61 -6.07 -20.25
C VAL A 196 -11.94 -4.80 -19.76
N SER A 197 -12.07 -4.46 -18.48
CA SER A 197 -11.43 -3.28 -17.90
C SER A 197 -9.91 -3.36 -17.97
N ALA A 198 -9.32 -4.53 -17.75
CA ALA A 198 -7.88 -4.74 -17.86
C ALA A 198 -7.38 -4.57 -19.30
N VAL A 199 -8.10 -5.13 -20.30
CA VAL A 199 -7.78 -4.93 -21.73
C VAL A 199 -7.84 -3.45 -22.10
N ALA A 200 -8.91 -2.76 -21.73
CA ALA A 200 -9.07 -1.33 -22.00
C ALA A 200 -7.95 -0.49 -21.35
N ALA A 201 -7.50 -0.86 -20.15
CA ALA A 201 -6.37 -0.21 -19.48
C ALA A 201 -5.04 -0.47 -20.24
N ILE A 202 -4.79 -1.69 -20.71
CA ILE A 202 -3.60 -2.05 -21.52
C ILE A 202 -3.57 -1.23 -22.81
N GLU A 203 -4.71 -1.11 -23.50
CA GLU A 203 -4.86 -0.31 -24.72
C GLU A 203 -4.56 1.17 -24.44
N THR A 204 -5.19 1.73 -23.39
CA THR A 204 -5.02 3.14 -23.01
C THR A 204 -3.56 3.47 -22.70
N LEU A 205 -2.84 2.54 -22.07
CA LEU A 205 -1.42 2.71 -21.72
C LEU A 205 -0.47 2.46 -22.91
N GLY A 206 -0.99 2.07 -24.08
CA GLY A 206 -0.17 1.73 -25.25
C GLY A 206 0.75 0.53 -24.98
N LEU A 207 0.24 -0.47 -24.26
CA LEU A 207 0.99 -1.68 -23.85
C LEU A 207 0.70 -2.89 -24.74
N VAL A 208 -0.13 -2.71 -25.77
CA VAL A 208 -0.62 -3.75 -26.69
C VAL A 208 0.50 -4.59 -27.31
N GLU A 209 1.53 -3.95 -27.86
CA GLU A 209 2.64 -4.67 -28.53
C GLU A 209 3.58 -5.38 -27.56
N SER A 210 3.65 -4.89 -26.32
CA SER A 210 4.49 -5.44 -25.26
C SER A 210 3.81 -6.54 -24.45
N ASP A 211 2.50 -6.73 -24.61
CA ASP A 211 1.73 -7.69 -23.82
C ASP A 211 1.21 -8.86 -24.68
N PRO A 212 1.87 -10.04 -24.63
CA PRO A 212 1.41 -11.23 -25.36
C PRO A 212 0.05 -11.75 -24.86
N SER A 213 -0.47 -11.20 -23.75
CA SER A 213 -1.75 -11.55 -23.17
C SER A 213 -2.92 -11.28 -24.13
N LEU A 214 -2.91 -10.16 -24.86
CA LEU A 214 -3.98 -9.83 -25.82
C LEU A 214 -4.09 -10.84 -26.96
N ALA A 215 -2.95 -11.32 -27.46
CA ALA A 215 -2.92 -12.37 -28.48
C ALA A 215 -3.49 -13.70 -27.95
N ARG A 216 -3.23 -14.04 -26.69
CA ARG A 216 -3.81 -15.23 -26.04
C ARG A 216 -5.31 -15.10 -25.81
N ILE A 217 -5.79 -13.94 -25.36
CA ILE A 217 -7.23 -13.67 -25.18
C ILE A 217 -7.96 -13.82 -26.51
N ALA A 218 -7.47 -13.15 -27.56
CA ALA A 218 -8.06 -13.17 -28.91
C ALA A 218 -8.28 -14.59 -29.47
N LEU A 219 -7.46 -15.55 -29.04
CA LEU A 219 -7.47 -16.94 -29.49
C LEU A 219 -8.25 -17.87 -28.55
N HIS A 220 -8.15 -17.67 -27.23
CA HIS A 220 -8.50 -18.72 -26.26
C HIS A 220 -9.42 -18.29 -25.12
N HIS A 221 -9.76 -17.00 -24.98
CA HIS A 221 -10.63 -16.57 -23.89
C HIS A 221 -12.04 -17.19 -24.02
N ALA A 222 -12.67 -17.55 -22.90
CA ALA A 222 -14.00 -18.19 -22.91
C ALA A 222 -15.08 -17.27 -23.48
N ASP A 223 -15.02 -15.99 -23.16
CA ASP A 223 -15.95 -14.95 -23.60
C ASP A 223 -15.70 -14.50 -25.06
N PRO A 224 -16.67 -14.66 -25.98
CA PRO A 224 -16.57 -14.22 -27.37
C PRO A 224 -16.39 -12.70 -27.58
N ASP A 225 -16.96 -11.86 -26.72
CA ASP A 225 -16.87 -10.40 -26.83
C ASP A 225 -15.46 -9.93 -26.51
N LEU A 226 -14.84 -10.51 -25.49
CA LEU A 226 -13.43 -10.28 -25.16
C LEU A 226 -12.49 -10.76 -26.27
N ARG A 227 -12.79 -11.90 -26.90
CA ARG A 227 -12.03 -12.35 -28.09
C ARG A 227 -12.13 -11.34 -29.23
N ARG A 228 -13.29 -10.71 -29.43
CA ARG A 228 -13.48 -9.68 -30.47
C ARG A 228 -12.70 -8.41 -30.12
N GLN A 229 -12.83 -7.90 -28.89
CA GLN A 229 -12.14 -6.69 -28.45
C GLN A 229 -10.61 -6.85 -28.54
N ALA A 230 -10.06 -7.95 -28.02
CA ALA A 230 -8.61 -8.21 -28.10
C ALA A 230 -8.08 -8.30 -29.55
N ARG A 231 -8.92 -8.65 -30.53
CA ARG A 231 -8.53 -8.61 -31.96
C ARG A 231 -8.56 -7.22 -32.56
N LEU A 232 -9.45 -6.35 -32.08
CA LEU A 232 -9.53 -4.95 -32.52
C LEU A 232 -8.41 -4.10 -31.89
N ALA A 233 -7.95 -4.51 -30.70
CA ALA A 233 -6.88 -3.89 -29.94
C ALA A 233 -5.49 -4.02 -30.59
N ARG A 234 -5.29 -5.08 -31.39
CA ARG A 234 -4.02 -5.49 -32.01
C ARG A 234 -3.82 -4.84 -33.37
#